data_AF-T0YTP0-F1
#
_entry.id   AF-T0YTP0-F1
#
_cell.length_a   1.000
_cell.length_b   1.000
_cell.length_c   1.000
_cell.angle_alpha   90.00
_cell.angle_beta   90.00
_cell.angle_gamma   90.00
#
_symmetry.space_group_name_H-M   'P 1'
#
loop_
_entity.id
_entity.type
_entity.pdbx_description
1 polymer ?
#
loop_
_entity_poly.entity_id
_entity_poly.type
_entity_poly.pdbx_seq_one_letter_code
_entity_poly.pdbx_strand_id
1 'polypeptide(L)'
;LGARRRHPPPRRIRTAIAGGTVIAMTTQCLEGRVDPYVYATGRELERAGVLYLDDLLPETAYAKMLWALGHADDPSRVAELMRTDRAGEFLPRRTNRGPR
;
A
#
# COMPACT_ATOMS: atom_id res chain seq x y z
N LEU A 1 -9.36 -12.33 -31.20
CA LEU A 1 -9.48 -11.93 -29.77
C LEU A 1 -8.17 -12.28 -29.07
N GLY A 2 -7.29 -11.30 -28.85
CA GLY A 2 -5.99 -11.51 -28.20
C GLY A 2 -6.12 -11.56 -26.69
N ALA A 3 -5.77 -12.69 -26.08
CA ALA A 3 -5.65 -12.80 -24.64
C ALA A 3 -4.60 -11.80 -24.15
N ARG A 4 -5.02 -10.73 -23.46
CA ARG A 4 -4.10 -9.75 -22.85
C ARG A 4 -3.19 -10.51 -21.90
N ARG A 5 -1.88 -10.53 -22.16
CA ARG A 5 -0.88 -11.15 -21.30
C ARG A 5 -1.01 -10.53 -19.91
N ARG A 6 -1.44 -11.33 -18.92
CA ARG A 6 -1.38 -10.93 -17.51
C ARG A 6 0.09 -10.93 -17.11
N HIS A 7 0.59 -9.79 -16.65
CA HIS A 7 1.91 -9.68 -16.08
C HIS A 7 1.81 -9.95 -14.57
N PRO A 8 2.24 -11.13 -14.08
CA PRO A 8 2.28 -11.38 -12.66
C PRO A 8 3.27 -10.43 -11.98
N PRO A 9 3.08 -10.12 -10.69
CA PRO A 9 3.99 -9.25 -9.98
C PRO A 9 5.39 -9.88 -9.91
N PRO A 10 6.46 -9.07 -9.80
CA PRO A 10 7.83 -9.54 -9.72
C PRO A 10 7.99 -10.68 -8.72
N ARG A 11 8.67 -11.76 -9.11
CA ARG A 11 8.84 -12.98 -8.29
C ARG A 11 9.34 -12.68 -6.88
N ARG A 12 10.24 -11.69 -6.74
CA ARG A 12 10.82 -11.29 -5.46
C ARG A 12 9.78 -10.77 -4.46
N ILE A 13 8.81 -9.98 -4.91
CA ILE A 13 7.72 -9.45 -4.06
C ILE A 13 6.89 -10.61 -3.52
N ARG A 14 6.48 -11.53 -4.41
CA ARG A 14 5.70 -12.71 -4.01
C ARG A 14 6.44 -13.60 -3.01
N THR A 15 7.74 -13.82 -3.23
CA THR A 15 8.56 -14.63 -2.31
C THR A 15 8.71 -13.96 -0.94
N ALA A 16 8.92 -12.65 -0.90
CA ALA A 16 9.02 -11.92 0.36
C ALA A 16 7.70 -11.98 1.16
N ILE A 17 6.55 -11.76 0.51
CA ILE A 17 5.24 -11.86 1.16
C ILE A 17 4.98 -13.29 1.66
N ALA A 18 5.30 -14.30 0.85
CA ALA A 18 5.19 -15.70 1.27
C ALA A 18 6.13 -16.06 2.44
N GLY A 19 7.23 -15.33 2.61
CA GLY A 19 8.14 -15.43 3.75
C GLY A 19 7.73 -14.61 4.98
N GLY A 20 6.54 -14.01 4.99
CA GLY A 20 6.03 -13.21 6.10
C GLY A 20 6.47 -11.74 6.09
N THR A 21 7.16 -11.28 5.04
CA THR A 21 7.52 -9.86 4.92
C THR A 21 6.31 -9.03 4.53
N VAL A 22 5.99 -8.01 5.34
CA VAL A 22 4.95 -7.03 5.02
C VAL A 22 5.48 -6.07 3.96
N ILE A 23 4.76 -5.96 2.84
CA ILE A 23 5.09 -5.01 1.76
C ILE A 23 3.94 -4.01 1.64
N ALA A 24 4.26 -2.74 1.82
CA ALA A 24 3.33 -1.64 1.61
C ALA A 24 3.75 -0.78 0.41
N MET A 25 2.77 -0.16 -0.24
CA MET A 25 2.94 0.67 -1.42
C MET A 25 2.19 1.99 -1.27
N THR A 26 2.92 3.08 -1.47
CA THR A 26 2.44 4.46 -1.57
C THR A 26 2.63 4.98 -2.99
N THR A 27 2.08 6.16 -3.26
CA THR A 27 2.33 6.87 -4.53
C THR A 27 3.66 7.62 -4.47
N GLN A 28 4.37 7.70 -5.59
CA GLN A 28 5.55 8.58 -5.73
C GLN A 28 5.14 10.05 -5.84
N CYS A 29 3.86 10.32 -6.11
CA CYS A 29 3.32 11.67 -6.18
C CYS A 29 3.04 12.17 -4.76
N LEU A 30 3.59 13.33 -4.41
CA LEU A 30 3.28 14.03 -3.15
C LEU A 30 1.77 14.34 -3.02
N GLU A 31 1.13 14.56 -4.17
CA GLU A 31 -0.32 14.67 -4.27
C GLU A 31 -0.89 13.52 -5.08
N GLY A 32 -1.64 12.64 -4.42
CA GLY A 32 -2.37 11.55 -5.06
C GLY A 32 -2.93 10.56 -4.05
N ARG A 33 -3.82 9.69 -4.52
CA ARG A 33 -4.27 8.50 -3.81
C ARG A 33 -3.93 7.29 -4.66
N VAL A 34 -3.37 6.26 -4.06
CA VAL A 34 -3.14 4.99 -4.75
C VAL A 34 -4.46 4.24 -4.85
N ASP A 35 -4.87 3.92 -6.06
CA ASP A 35 -6.01 3.04 -6.32
C ASP A 35 -5.51 1.80 -7.10
N PRO A 36 -5.49 0.61 -6.47
CA PRO A 36 -5.02 -0.61 -7.11
C PRO A 36 -5.98 -1.12 -8.21
N TYR A 37 -7.23 -0.67 -8.25
CA TYR A 37 -8.26 -1.20 -9.14
C TYR A 37 -8.25 -0.60 -10.54
N VAL A 38 -7.57 0.54 -10.75
CA VAL A 38 -7.49 1.22 -12.05
C VAL A 38 -6.73 0.37 -13.08
N TYR A 39 -5.59 -0.22 -12.68
CA TYR A 39 -4.71 -0.96 -13.59
C TYR A 39 -4.61 -2.45 -13.24
N ALA A 40 -4.45 -3.29 -14.27
CA ALA A 40 -4.30 -4.74 -14.08
C ALA A 40 -3.13 -5.08 -13.14
N THR A 41 -1.99 -4.40 -13.29
CA THR A 41 -0.81 -4.61 -12.45
C THR A 41 -1.05 -4.30 -10.98
N GLY A 42 -1.82 -3.25 -10.67
CA GLY A 42 -2.17 -2.90 -9.29
C GLY A 42 -2.99 -4.01 -8.62
N ARG A 43 -4.01 -4.51 -9.32
CA ARG A 43 -4.83 -5.63 -8.84
C ARG A 43 -4.02 -6.92 -8.65
N GLU A 44 -3.05 -7.20 -9.52
CA GLU A 44 -2.20 -8.39 -9.37
C GLU A 44 -1.24 -8.27 -8.16
N LEU A 45 -0.75 -7.07 -7.85
CA LEU A 45 0.06 -6.80 -6.66
C LEU A 45 -0.77 -6.88 -5.38
N GLU A 46 -1.98 -6.34 -5.38
CA GLU A 46 -2.93 -6.45 -4.26
C GLU A 46 -3.25 -7.91 -3.96
N ARG A 47 -3.58 -8.70 -4.99
CA ARG A 47 -3.81 -10.15 -4.85
C ARG A 47 -2.59 -10.92 -4.36
N ALA A 48 -1.39 -10.41 -4.63
CA ALA A 48 -0.16 -11.00 -4.11
C ALA A 48 0.10 -10.64 -2.63
N GLY A 49 -0.68 -9.74 -2.03
CA GLY A 49 -0.60 -9.35 -0.62
C GLY A 49 0.06 -7.99 -0.37
N VAL A 50 0.28 -7.15 -1.40
CA VAL A 50 0.80 -5.79 -1.22
C VAL A 50 -0.27 -4.90 -0.57
N LEU A 51 0.12 -4.18 0.47
CA LEU A 51 -0.73 -3.23 1.17
C LEU A 51 -0.70 -1.86 0.49
N TYR A 52 -1.82 -1.46 -0.10
CA TYR A 52 -2.00 -0.12 -0.61
C TYR A 52 -2.37 0.83 0.54
N LEU A 53 -1.57 1.88 0.74
CA LEU A 53 -1.75 2.86 1.81
C LEU A 53 -2.42 4.15 1.32
N ASP A 54 -3.37 4.03 0.40
CA ASP A 54 -4.20 5.12 -0.12
C ASP A 54 -3.40 6.41 -0.40
N ASP A 55 -3.58 7.45 0.40
CA ASP A 55 -3.03 8.78 0.23
C ASP A 55 -1.91 9.12 1.22
N LEU A 56 -1.40 8.12 1.96
CA LEU A 56 -0.25 8.32 2.83
C LEU A 56 0.99 8.75 2.04
N LEU A 57 1.67 9.77 2.58
CA LEU A 57 3.00 10.13 2.13
C LEU A 57 3.98 8.97 2.39
N PRO A 58 4.94 8.72 1.49
CA PRO A 58 5.97 7.69 1.67
C PRO A 58 6.70 7.79 3.01
N GLU A 59 7.02 9.00 3.47
CA GLU A 59 7.71 9.27 4.73
C GLU A 59 6.86 8.88 5.94
N THR A 60 5.58 9.24 5.92
CA THR A 60 4.61 8.86 6.97
C THR A 60 4.38 7.35 6.99
N ALA A 61 4.25 6.73 5.82
CA ALA A 61 4.14 5.28 5.70
C ALA A 61 5.37 4.55 6.26
N TYR A 62 6.57 5.07 6.02
CA TYR A 62 7.79 4.51 6.56
C TYR A 62 7.82 4.59 8.10
N ALA A 63 7.57 5.77 8.67
CA ALA A 63 7.52 5.96 10.12
C ALA A 63 6.45 5.06 10.77
N LYS A 64 5.27 4.97 10.14
CA LYS A 64 4.17 4.12 10.60
C LYS A 64 4.52 2.64 10.54
N MET A 65 5.25 2.20 9.51
CA MET A 65 5.70 0.81 9.39
C MET A 65 6.65 0.44 10.52
N LEU A 66 7.62 1.30 10.84
CA LEU A 66 8.52 1.09 11.97
C LEU A 66 7.74 0.98 13.29
N TRP A 67 6.76 1.87 13.50
CA TRP A 67 5.89 1.83 14.67
C TRP A 67 5.05 0.54 14.72
N ALA A 68 4.41 0.16 13.61
CA ALA A 68 3.54 -1.01 13.53
C ALA A 68 4.30 -2.32 13.82
N LEU A 69 5.52 -2.47 13.26
CA LEU A 69 6.39 -3.61 13.54
C LEU A 69 6.87 -3.67 15.00
N GLY A 70 6.97 -2.51 15.68
CA GLY A 70 7.25 -2.48 17.11
C GLY A 70 6.07 -2.89 18.01
N HIS A 71 4.86 -2.99 17.45
CA HIS A 71 3.62 -3.30 18.18
C HIS A 71 2.99 -4.64 17.79
N ALA A 72 3.50 -5.31 16.75
CA ALA A 72 2.99 -6.59 16.29
C ALA A 72 4.04 -7.35 15.48
N ASP A 73 4.16 -8.65 15.76
CA ASP A 73 5.00 -9.58 15.00
C ASP A 73 4.23 -10.30 13.88
N ASP A 74 2.90 -10.38 14.00
CA ASP A 74 2.05 -11.01 12.98
C ASP A 74 1.83 -10.07 11.78
N PRO A 75 2.16 -10.50 10.54
CA PRO A 75 1.99 -9.69 9.34
C PRO A 75 0.57 -9.17 9.12
N SER A 76 -0.45 -9.93 9.53
CA SER A 76 -1.85 -9.53 9.38
C SER A 76 -2.20 -8.40 10.35
N ARG A 77 -1.70 -8.48 11.59
CA ARG A 77 -1.85 -7.42 12.57
C ARG A 77 -1.08 -6.16 12.18
N VAL A 78 0.13 -6.30 11.64
CA VAL A 78 0.89 -5.16 11.09
C VAL A 78 0.10 -4.51 9.94
N ALA A 79 -0.47 -5.31 9.04
CA ALA A 79 -1.30 -4.80 7.95
C ALA A 79 -2.52 -4.01 8.44
N GLU A 80 -3.18 -4.48 9.51
CA GLU A 80 -4.29 -3.79 10.14
C GLU A 80 -3.85 -2.45 10.76
N LEU A 81 -2.74 -2.45 11.50
CA LEU A 81 -2.17 -1.24 12.10
C LEU A 81 -1.83 -0.20 11.02
N MET A 82 -1.26 -0.63 9.91
CA MET A 82 -0.91 0.24 8.78
C MET A 82 -2.14 0.89 8.12
N ARG A 83 -3.29 0.18 8.05
CA ARG A 83 -4.54 0.68 7.45
C ARG A 83 -5.44 1.45 8.42
N THR A 84 -5.17 1.39 9.71
CA THR A 84 -5.97 2.08 10.72
C THR A 84 -5.45 3.51 10.89
N ASP A 85 -6.31 4.51 10.73
CA ASP A 85 -5.96 5.91 11.03
C ASP A 85 -5.68 6.09 12.53
N ARG A 86 -4.55 6.71 12.89
CA ARG A 86 -4.11 6.88 14.29
C ARG A 86 -3.85 8.33 14.67
N ALA A 87 -3.44 9.16 13.74
CA ALA A 87 -3.03 10.54 13.94
C ALA A 87 -3.59 11.48 12.85
N GLY A 88 -4.55 11.03 12.05
CA GLY A 88 -5.11 11.79 10.93
C GLY A 88 -4.25 11.69 9.67
N GLU A 89 -3.44 10.64 9.54
CA GLU A 89 -2.56 10.42 8.40
C GLU A 89 -3.29 10.00 7.11
N PHE A 90 -4.54 9.53 7.23
CA PHE A 90 -5.40 9.21 6.10
C PHE A 90 -6.45 10.31 5.88
N LEU A 91 -6.67 10.70 4.62
CA LEU A 91 -7.80 11.56 4.29
C LEU A 91 -8.96 10.71 3.76
N PRO A 92 -10.11 10.65 4.45
CA PRO A 92 -11.28 9.91 3.97
C PRO A 92 -11.79 10.46 2.63
N ARG A 93 -11.55 11.75 2.38
CA ARG A 93 -11.81 12.41 1.10
C ARG A 93 -10.80 13.53 0.89
N ARG A 94 -10.15 13.58 -0.28
CA ARG A 94 -9.35 14.74 -0.65
C ARG A 94 -10.28 15.93 -0.93
N THR A 95 -10.10 17.01 -0.19
CA THR A 95 -10.74 18.29 -0.48
C THR A 95 -9.90 19.05 -1.48
N ASN A 96 -10.51 19.57 -2.56
CA ASN A 96 -9.84 20.49 -3.47
C ASN A 96 -9.71 21.86 -2.81
N ARG A 97 -8.75 21.99 -1.89
CA ARG A 97 -8.24 23.30 -1.48
C ARG A 97 -7.11 23.58 -2.46
N GLY A 98 -7.30 24.56 -3.35
CA GLY A 98 -6.27 24.99 -4.29
C GLY A 98 -4.94 25.32 -3.59
N PRO A 99 -3.85 25.50 -4.36
CA PRO A 99 -2.53 25.74 -3.78
C PRO A 99 -2.60 26.92 -2.80
N ARG A 100 -2.08 26.70 -1.58
CA ARG A 100 -1.93 27.76 -0.57
C ARG A 100 -0.80 28.69 -0.95
#